data_AF-A0A928NW72-F1
#
_entry.id   AF-A0A928NW72-F1
#
_cell.length_a   1.000
_cell.length_b   1.000
_cell.length_c   1.000
_cell.angle_alpha   90.00
_cell.angle_beta   90.00
_cell.angle_gamma   90.00
#
_symmetry.space_group_name_H-M   'P 1'
#
loop_
_entity.id
_entity.type
_entity.pdbx_description
1 polymer ?
#
loop_
_entity_poly.entity_id
_entity_poly.type
_entity_poly.pdbx_seq_one_letter_code
_entity_poly.pdbx_strand_id
1 'polypeptide(L)'
;MFEISTELKELADKVFAKVKEFKPITDSGCRIAYQYADKEKKSGGKTVYADTMKVSDKMKAVAPYDFIITFYKPSCVLLSPEKMEILMRHELKHIGIKDGRFFIVPHDVEDFSDIIEEHGMSWII
;
A
#
# COMPACT_ATOMS: atom_id res chain seq x y z
N MET A 1 -0.40 -1.09 -17.71
CA MET A 1 0.91 -0.40 -17.63
C MET A 1 1.20 -0.09 -16.17
N PHE A 2 2.43 0.26 -15.78
CA PHE A 2 2.73 0.77 -14.43
C PHE A 2 3.10 2.25 -14.53
N GLU A 3 2.61 3.05 -13.60
CA GLU A 3 2.76 4.51 -13.62
C GLU A 3 3.01 5.04 -12.20
N ILE A 4 4.12 5.76 -12.00
CA ILE A 4 4.40 6.43 -10.73
C ILE A 4 3.32 7.48 -10.47
N SER A 5 2.79 7.50 -9.24
CA SER A 5 1.67 8.35 -8.87
C SER A 5 2.05 9.32 -7.76
N THR A 6 2.01 10.61 -8.05
CA THR A 6 2.12 11.68 -7.04
C THR A 6 0.90 11.72 -6.13
N GLU A 7 -0.29 11.41 -6.67
CA GLU A 7 -1.54 11.34 -5.91
C GLU A 7 -1.46 10.29 -4.79
N LEU A 8 -0.97 9.08 -5.09
CA LEU A 8 -0.79 8.04 -4.07
C LEU A 8 0.28 8.42 -3.05
N LYS A 9 1.33 9.12 -3.48
CA LYS A 9 2.33 9.66 -2.56
C LYS A 9 1.71 10.68 -1.60
N GLU A 10 0.90 11.61 -2.10
CA GLU A 10 0.19 12.58 -1.27
C GLU A 10 -0.80 11.90 -0.32
N LEU A 11 -1.47 10.84 -0.76
CA LEU A 11 -2.33 10.02 0.09
C LEU A 11 -1.52 9.38 1.23
N ALA A 12 -0.36 8.80 0.93
CA ALA A 12 0.53 8.24 1.95
C ALA A 12 1.03 9.32 2.92
N ASP A 13 1.42 10.50 2.42
CA ASP A 13 1.84 11.64 3.25
C ASP A 13 0.72 12.06 4.23
N LYS A 14 -0.54 12.10 3.76
CA LYS A 14 -1.72 12.35 4.62
C LYS A 14 -1.87 11.28 5.69
N VAL A 15 -1.69 10.01 5.36
CA VAL A 15 -1.75 8.90 6.33
C VAL A 15 -0.62 9.01 7.36
N PHE A 16 0.61 9.28 6.94
CA PHE A 16 1.75 9.48 7.85
C PHE A 16 1.53 10.65 8.82
N ALA A 17 0.93 11.75 8.35
CA ALA A 17 0.61 12.90 9.21
C ALA A 17 -0.42 12.57 10.31
N LYS A 18 -1.34 11.63 10.05
CA LYS A 18 -2.43 11.26 10.97
C LYS A 18 -2.06 10.10 11.91
N VAL A 19 -1.24 9.15 11.46
CA VAL A 19 -1.05 7.86 12.13
C VAL A 19 0.35 7.76 12.73
N LYS A 20 0.45 8.01 14.04
CA LYS A 20 1.73 7.97 14.80
C LYS A 20 2.46 6.62 14.73
N GLU A 21 1.73 5.52 14.55
CA GLU A 21 2.28 4.16 14.40
C GLU A 21 3.30 4.07 13.26
N PHE A 22 3.15 4.88 12.21
CA PHE A 22 4.05 4.87 11.05
C PHE A 22 5.26 5.79 11.17
N LYS A 23 5.43 6.51 12.29
CA LYS A 23 6.59 7.38 12.52
C LYS A 23 7.95 6.66 12.32
N PRO A 24 8.13 5.39 12.74
CA PRO A 24 9.37 4.68 12.46
C PRO A 24 9.72 4.59 10.97
N ILE A 25 8.72 4.53 10.08
CA ILE A 25 8.92 4.49 8.62
C ILE A 25 9.48 5.82 8.11
N THR A 26 8.92 6.93 8.58
CA THR A 26 9.39 8.27 8.19
C THR A 26 10.75 8.59 8.80
N ASP A 27 10.98 8.20 10.05
CA ASP A 27 12.23 8.49 10.77
C ASP A 27 13.42 7.68 10.26
N SER A 28 13.18 6.47 9.72
CA SER A 28 14.25 5.60 9.23
C SER A 28 14.81 6.01 7.86
N GLY A 29 14.20 7.01 7.20
CA GLY A 29 14.52 7.35 5.81
C GLY A 29 14.11 6.28 4.81
N CYS A 30 13.08 5.48 5.12
CA CYS A 30 12.56 4.45 4.22
C CYS A 30 12.04 5.10 2.92
N ARG A 31 12.50 4.62 1.76
CA ARG A 31 12.09 5.16 0.46
C ARG A 31 11.03 4.27 -0.18
N ILE A 32 9.84 4.82 -0.39
CA ILE A 32 8.70 4.08 -0.96
C ILE A 32 8.35 4.70 -2.30
N ALA A 33 8.28 3.87 -3.34
CA ALA A 33 7.66 4.27 -4.60
C ALA A 33 6.16 3.93 -4.55
N TYR A 34 5.34 4.83 -5.07
CA TYR A 34 3.91 4.64 -5.19
C TYR A 34 3.53 4.64 -6.66
N GLN A 35 2.77 3.64 -7.08
CA GLN A 35 2.39 3.51 -8.46
C GLN A 35 0.99 2.94 -8.61
N TYR A 36 0.38 3.26 -9.73
CA TYR A 36 -0.79 2.55 -10.21
C TYR A 36 -0.40 1.51 -11.25
N ALA A 37 -1.25 0.48 -11.37
CA ALA A 37 -1.21 -0.49 -12.46
C ALA A 37 -2.55 -0.52 -13.21
N ASP A 38 -2.52 -0.32 -14.52
CA ASP A 38 -3.70 -0.47 -15.41
C ASP A 38 -3.93 -1.95 -15.74
N LYS A 39 -4.16 -2.76 -14.72
CA LYS A 39 -4.55 -4.17 -14.85
C LYS A 39 -5.24 -4.61 -13.58
N GLU A 40 -6.11 -5.60 -13.70
CA GLU A 40 -6.62 -6.31 -12.53
C GLU A 40 -5.56 -7.27 -12.00
N LYS A 41 -5.62 -7.55 -10.71
CA LYS A 41 -4.88 -8.64 -10.10
C LYS A 41 -5.83 -9.49 -9.27
N LYS A 42 -5.65 -10.81 -9.38
CA LYS A 42 -6.32 -11.80 -8.54
C LYS A 42 -5.29 -12.67 -7.84
N SER A 43 -5.59 -13.09 -6.61
CA SER A 43 -4.80 -14.04 -5.84
C SER A 43 -5.75 -14.97 -5.10
N GLY A 44 -5.56 -16.29 -5.24
CA GLY A 44 -6.47 -17.26 -4.61
C GLY A 44 -7.94 -17.10 -5.02
N GLY A 45 -8.22 -16.58 -6.22
CA GLY A 45 -9.57 -16.29 -6.71
C GLY A 45 -10.18 -14.97 -6.23
N LYS A 46 -9.54 -14.25 -5.29
CA LYS A 46 -9.98 -12.96 -4.76
C LYS A 46 -9.34 -11.79 -5.52
N THR A 47 -10.05 -10.66 -5.61
CA THR A 47 -9.54 -9.41 -6.19
C THR A 47 -8.50 -8.78 -5.27
N VAL A 48 -7.38 -8.33 -5.84
CA VAL A 48 -6.33 -7.61 -5.12
C VAL A 48 -6.40 -6.14 -5.50
N TYR A 49 -6.64 -5.27 -4.51
CA TYR A 49 -6.77 -3.82 -4.72
C TYR A 49 -5.43 -3.12 -4.73
N ALA A 50 -4.52 -3.52 -3.84
CA ALA A 50 -3.15 -3.05 -3.82
C ALA A 50 -2.20 -4.16 -3.34
N ASP A 51 -0.90 -3.95 -3.54
CA ASP A 51 0.13 -4.75 -2.90
C ASP A 51 1.35 -3.92 -2.52
N THR A 52 2.06 -4.41 -1.50
CA THR A 52 3.33 -3.87 -1.04
C THR A 52 4.44 -4.88 -1.29
N MET A 53 5.50 -4.45 -1.96
CA MET A 53 6.65 -5.28 -2.30
C MET A 53 7.92 -4.67 -1.74
N LYS A 54 8.77 -5.49 -1.11
CA LYS A 54 10.14 -5.10 -0.79
C LYS A 54 11.02 -5.18 -2.04
N VAL A 55 11.75 -4.11 -2.33
CA VAL A 55 12.69 -4.05 -3.46
C VAL A 55 13.92 -4.91 -3.12
N SER A 56 14.28 -5.80 -4.04
CA SER A 56 15.48 -6.63 -3.91
C SER A 56 16.76 -5.78 -3.96
N ASP A 57 17.81 -6.22 -3.29
CA ASP A 57 19.09 -5.47 -3.24
C ASP A 57 19.67 -5.22 -4.64
N LYS A 58 19.49 -6.17 -5.56
CA LYS A 58 19.90 -6.02 -6.97
C LYS A 58 19.14 -4.85 -7.65
N MET A 59 17.84 -4.73 -7.41
CA MET A 59 17.04 -3.64 -7.98
C MET A 59 17.35 -2.29 -7.33
N LYS A 60 17.77 -2.26 -6.06
CA LYS A 60 18.18 -1.02 -5.38
C LYS A 60 19.35 -0.31 -6.05
N ALA A 61 20.21 -1.06 -6.75
CA ALA A 61 21.29 -0.49 -7.54
C ALA A 61 20.79 0.31 -8.76
N VAL A 62 19.56 0.07 -9.20
CA VAL A 62 18.94 0.71 -10.38
C VAL A 62 17.88 1.73 -9.98
N ALA A 63 17.13 1.47 -8.92
CA ALA A 63 16.08 2.34 -8.43
C ALA A 63 16.24 2.56 -6.91
N PRO A 64 16.28 3.81 -6.42
CA PRO A 64 16.61 4.13 -5.03
C PRO A 64 15.41 3.95 -4.09
N TYR A 65 14.71 2.81 -4.15
CA TYR A 65 13.54 2.52 -3.32
C TYR A 65 13.75 1.26 -2.47
N ASP A 66 13.17 1.26 -1.28
CA ASP A 66 13.14 0.14 -0.35
C ASP A 66 11.87 -0.70 -0.52
N PHE A 67 10.75 -0.04 -0.84
CA PHE A 67 9.47 -0.68 -1.13
C PHE A 67 8.79 -0.04 -2.35
N ILE A 68 7.90 -0.80 -2.96
CA ILE A 68 6.95 -0.33 -3.97
C ILE A 68 5.56 -0.69 -3.49
N ILE A 69 4.66 0.30 -3.43
CA ILE A 69 3.24 0.09 -3.20
C ILE A 69 2.50 0.30 -4.52
N THR A 70 1.79 -0.73 -4.97
CA THR A 70 1.06 -0.72 -6.24
C THR A 70 -0.43 -0.76 -5.97
N PHE A 71 -1.19 0.19 -6.52
CA PHE A 71 -2.65 0.14 -6.54
C PHE A 71 -3.13 -0.30 -7.93
N TYR A 72 -4.08 -1.24 -7.99
CA TYR A 72 -4.63 -1.75 -9.24
C TYR A 72 -5.83 -0.90 -9.67
N LYS A 73 -5.63 0.00 -10.65
CA LYS A 73 -6.63 1.04 -11.00
C LYS A 73 -8.04 0.48 -11.24
N PRO A 74 -8.24 -0.61 -12.00
CA PRO A 74 -9.58 -1.14 -12.26
C PRO A 74 -10.31 -1.55 -10.98
N SER A 75 -9.59 -2.07 -9.99
CA SER A 75 -10.15 -2.48 -8.70
C SER A 75 -10.42 -1.28 -7.80
N CYS A 76 -9.59 -0.24 -7.86
CA CYS A 76 -9.70 0.94 -7.00
C CYS A 76 -10.68 2.01 -7.50
N VAL A 77 -11.12 1.96 -8.77
CA VAL A 77 -11.90 3.04 -9.41
C VAL A 77 -13.22 3.39 -8.69
N LEU A 78 -13.83 2.41 -7.99
CA LEU A 78 -15.07 2.60 -7.24
C LEU A 78 -14.85 2.86 -5.74
N LEU A 79 -13.60 2.93 -5.28
CA LEU A 79 -13.31 3.23 -3.88
C LEU A 79 -13.50 4.73 -3.62
N SER A 80 -14.19 5.05 -2.53
CA SER A 80 -14.25 6.42 -2.03
C SER A 80 -12.87 6.88 -1.55
N PRO A 81 -12.62 8.20 -1.43
CA PRO A 81 -11.37 8.72 -0.86
C PRO A 81 -11.05 8.15 0.52
N GLU A 82 -12.07 7.91 1.35
CA GLU A 82 -11.92 7.28 2.67
C GLU A 82 -11.46 5.82 2.56
N LYS A 83 -12.06 5.04 1.65
CA LYS A 83 -11.63 3.65 1.38
C LYS A 83 -10.22 3.60 0.82
N MET A 84 -9.84 4.55 -0.03
CA MET A 84 -8.46 4.70 -0.52
C MET A 84 -7.47 4.98 0.61
N GLU A 85 -7.82 5.85 1.57
CA GLU A 85 -6.99 6.12 2.76
C GLU A 85 -6.82 4.87 3.64
N ILE A 86 -7.90 4.11 3.87
CA ILE A 86 -7.86 2.84 4.61
C ILE A 86 -6.98 1.82 3.89
N LEU A 87 -7.09 1.70 2.57
CA LEU A 87 -6.25 0.80 1.77
C LEU A 87 -4.78 1.21 1.86
N MET A 88 -4.46 2.49 1.72
CA MET A 88 -3.08 2.98 1.89
C MET A 88 -2.54 2.67 3.29
N ARG A 89 -3.35 2.88 4.33
CA ARG A 89 -2.98 2.52 5.70
C ARG A 89 -2.72 1.01 5.85
N HIS A 90 -3.53 0.16 5.21
CA HIS A 90 -3.30 -1.28 5.19
C HIS A 90 -1.95 -1.62 4.53
N GLU A 91 -1.68 -1.08 3.35
CA GLU A 91 -0.42 -1.31 2.64
C GLU A 91 0.81 -0.89 3.45
N LEU A 92 0.75 0.26 4.11
CA LEU A 92 1.84 0.75 4.96
C LEU A 92 2.14 -0.17 6.16
N LYS A 93 1.16 -0.94 6.66
CA LYS A 93 1.39 -1.93 7.73
C LYS A 93 2.27 -3.11 7.29
N HIS A 94 2.38 -3.35 5.98
CA HIS A 94 3.31 -4.36 5.48
C HIS A 94 4.78 -3.94 5.60
N ILE A 95 5.07 -2.67 5.91
CA ILE A 95 6.44 -2.17 6.02
C ILE A 95 6.93 -2.37 7.45
N GLY A 96 7.78 -3.38 7.63
CA GLY A 96 8.44 -3.70 8.89
C GLY A 96 9.83 -3.08 9.00
N ILE A 97 10.17 -2.58 10.19
CA ILE A 97 11.48 -2.02 10.50
C ILE A 97 11.99 -2.62 11.80
N LYS A 98 13.17 -3.23 11.74
CA LYS A 98 13.82 -3.82 12.92
C LYS A 98 15.33 -3.68 12.78
N ASP A 99 15.97 -3.11 13.80
CA ASP A 99 17.43 -2.94 13.87
C ASP A 99 18.02 -2.28 12.60
N GLY A 100 17.32 -1.26 12.07
CA GLY A 100 17.69 -0.54 10.84
C GLY A 100 17.48 -1.34 9.54
N ARG A 101 16.92 -2.54 9.60
CA ARG A 101 16.61 -3.37 8.44
C ARG A 101 15.12 -3.31 8.11
N PHE A 102 14.85 -3.12 6.83
CA PHE A 102 13.50 -3.16 6.28
C PHE A 102 13.10 -4.59 5.92
N PHE A 103 11.87 -4.98 6.22
CA PHE A 103 11.31 -6.28 5.85
C PHE A 103 9.82 -6.17 5.53
N ILE A 104 9.29 -7.14 4.80
CA ILE A 104 7.85 -7.23 4.54
C ILE A 104 7.20 -7.95 5.72
N VAL A 105 6.19 -7.33 6.34
CA VAL A 105 5.32 -7.94 7.33
C VAL A 105 4.22 -8.65 6.55
N PRO A 106 4.07 -9.99 6.66
CA PRO A 106 2.92 -10.67 6.11
C PRO A 106 1.68 -10.19 6.87
N HIS A 107 0.74 -9.56 6.16
CA HIS A 107 -0.68 -9.53 6.55
C HIS A 107 -1.44 -10.31 5.50
N ASP A 108 -2.53 -10.96 5.92
CA ASP A 108 -3.33 -11.73 4.99
C ASP A 108 -4.11 -10.80 4.06
N VAL A 109 -4.22 -11.18 2.79
CA VAL A 109 -4.94 -10.41 1.77
C VAL A 109 -6.46 -10.39 2.06
N GLU A 110 -6.90 -11.29 2.94
CA GLU A 110 -8.27 -11.36 3.49
C GLU A 110 -8.62 -10.11 4.32
N ASP A 111 -7.62 -9.49 4.98
CA ASP A 111 -7.84 -8.37 5.89
C ASP A 111 -8.51 -7.16 5.21
N PHE A 112 -8.26 -6.82 3.93
CA PHE A 112 -8.85 -5.60 3.39
C PHE A 112 -10.35 -5.71 3.08
N SER A 113 -10.79 -6.86 2.56
CA SER A 113 -12.23 -7.09 2.33
C SER A 113 -12.96 -7.13 3.67
N ASP A 114 -12.36 -7.78 4.66
CA ASP A 114 -12.88 -7.89 6.02
C ASP A 114 -12.85 -6.54 6.76
N ILE A 115 -11.81 -5.71 6.58
CA ILE A 115 -11.70 -4.35 7.12
C ILE A 115 -12.80 -3.44 6.56
N ILE A 116 -13.12 -3.55 5.26
CA ILE A 116 -14.21 -2.78 4.65
C ILE A 116 -15.56 -3.21 5.21
N GLU A 117 -15.79 -4.51 5.39
CA GLU A 117 -17.01 -5.06 5.99
C GLU A 117 -17.14 -4.64 7.47
N GLU A 118 -16.06 -4.69 8.24
CA GLU A 118 -16.01 -4.35 9.68
C GLU A 118 -16.20 -2.84 9.93
N HIS A 119 -15.71 -1.96 9.05
CA HIS A 119 -15.88 -0.50 9.18
C HIS A 119 -17.27 0.00 8.75
N GLY A 120 -18.24 -0.90 8.53
CA GLY A 120 -19.65 -0.54 8.32
C GLY A 120 -19.95 0.17 6.99
N MET A 121 -19.01 0.17 6.03
CA MET A 121 -19.23 0.77 4.72
C MET A 121 -19.93 -0.22 3.80
N SER A 122 -21.20 -0.53 4.11
CA SER A 122 -22.02 -1.43 3.32
C SER A 122 -21.97 -1.03 1.85
N TRP A 123 -21.62 -1.99 1.00
CA TRP A 123 -21.80 -1.89 -0.44
C TRP A 123 -23.30 -1.79 -0.74
N ILE A 124 -23.82 -0.58 -0.81
CA ILE A 124 -25.08 -0.35 -1.52
C ILE A 124 -24.67 0.21 -2.87
N ILE A 125 -24.68 -0.69 -3.84
CA ILE A 125 -24.74 -0.40 -5.28
C ILE A 125 -26.07 0.29 -5.55
#